data_AF-A0AAU7YQI2-F1
#
_entry.id   AF-A0AAU7YQI2-F1
#
_cell.length_a   1.000
_cell.length_b   1.000
_cell.length_c   1.000
_cell.angle_alpha   90.00
_cell.angle_beta   90.00
_cell.angle_gamma   90.00
#
_symmetry.space_group_name_H-M   'P 1'
#
loop_
_entity.id
_entity.type
_entity.pdbx_description
1 polymer ?
#
loop_
_entity_poly.entity_id
_entity_poly.type
_entity_poly.pdbx_seq_one_letter_code
_entity_poly.pdbx_strand_id
1 'polypeptide(L)'
;MTYPRIIKRLAFFRRHRVNFIAVTQIFDNNTPMGKFVQTVLSGAAQLEREMIVERVKNKIATSKEQGLWMGGTLPLGYDVKDKELIINEKEAKLVKHIFERYIELKSMAELARELNSQGYRTKSDIFKKATVRRIITNPIYVGKIRHYEKEYEGKHEAIIEEEKWQKAQELIMNQPYRKAKYEEALLKGIIKCKSCNVNMTLTYAKKENKRYRYYVCNNHLRGKNCESVNRTIVAGEVEKEVMKRAEQLYEKWGEKAEEWKNLSFGKQKEVVKKLIKGVMVKEDGIEVHSESEEKFIPMKKKGNKCTIVEPEGKTNNALLKAVVRAHLWKRQLEEGKYRSVKELSAKINIGTRRIQQILRLNYLAPKIKEDIVNGRQLRGLKLADLREIPMLWSEQMKRFYRLT
;
A
#
# COMPACT_ATOMS: atom_id res chain seq x y z
N MET A 1 21.81 -43.14 0.54
CA MET A 1 20.62 -42.25 0.61
C MET A 1 20.17 -42.17 2.06
N THR A 2 19.95 -40.98 2.62
CA THR A 2 19.42 -40.87 3.99
C THR A 2 17.98 -41.40 4.05
N TYR A 3 17.65 -42.20 5.07
CA TYR A 3 16.34 -42.85 5.28
C TYR A 3 15.11 -41.92 5.05
N PRO A 4 15.14 -40.63 5.46
CA PRO A 4 14.06 -39.67 5.17
C PRO A 4 13.82 -39.40 3.68
N ARG A 5 14.86 -39.48 2.83
CA ARG A 5 14.72 -39.33 1.37
C ARG A 5 14.09 -40.58 0.75
N ILE A 6 14.36 -41.76 1.33
CA ILE A 6 13.75 -43.02 0.90
C ILE A 6 12.26 -43.00 1.22
N ILE A 7 11.86 -42.58 2.42
CA ILE A 7 10.44 -42.44 2.82
C ILE A 7 9.68 -41.50 1.87
N LYS A 8 10.25 -40.33 1.53
CA LYS A 8 9.63 -39.41 0.55
C LYS A 8 9.45 -40.04 -0.83
N ARG A 9 10.42 -40.85 -1.28
CA ARG A 9 10.35 -41.57 -2.56
C ARG A 9 9.36 -42.72 -2.53
N LEU A 10 9.27 -43.47 -1.44
CA LEU A 10 8.27 -44.53 -1.25
C LEU A 10 6.85 -43.96 -1.22
N ALA A 11 6.63 -42.82 -0.54
CA ALA A 11 5.35 -42.11 -0.58
C ALA A 11 4.99 -41.62 -2.00
N PHE A 12 5.99 -41.19 -2.77
CA PHE A 12 5.81 -40.84 -4.18
C PHE A 12 5.43 -42.05 -5.04
N PHE A 13 6.10 -43.19 -4.89
CA PHE A 13 5.78 -44.43 -5.60
C PHE A 13 4.36 -44.92 -5.27
N ARG A 14 3.93 -44.84 -4.00
CA ARG A 14 2.57 -45.18 -3.59
C ARG A 14 1.51 -44.32 -4.29
N ARG A 15 1.75 -43.01 -4.43
CA ARG A 15 0.85 -42.09 -5.15
C ARG A 15 0.73 -42.43 -6.64
N HIS A 16 1.79 -42.94 -7.24
CA HIS A 16 1.83 -43.30 -8.67
C HIS A 16 1.58 -44.79 -8.91
N ARG A 17 1.11 -45.54 -7.89
CA ARG A 17 0.84 -46.98 -7.95
C ARG A 17 2.04 -47.82 -8.43
N VAL A 18 3.26 -47.36 -8.11
CA VAL A 18 4.50 -48.09 -8.41
C VAL A 18 4.84 -49.02 -7.25
N ASN A 19 5.02 -50.30 -7.56
CA ASN A 19 5.42 -51.30 -6.57
C ASN A 19 6.93 -51.19 -6.31
N PHE A 20 7.33 -51.18 -5.04
CA PHE A 20 8.73 -51.17 -4.63
C PHE A 20 8.99 -52.43 -3.80
N ILE A 21 9.89 -53.26 -4.30
CA ILE A 21 10.33 -54.51 -3.69
C ILE A 21 11.84 -54.41 -3.50
N ALA A 22 12.31 -54.52 -2.27
CA ALA A 22 13.73 -54.70 -2.01
C ALA A 22 14.09 -56.19 -2.11
N VAL A 23 15.10 -56.53 -2.91
CA VAL A 23 15.48 -57.92 -3.21
C VAL A 23 16.08 -58.64 -1.99
N THR A 24 16.75 -57.90 -1.09
CA THR A 24 17.52 -58.45 0.04
C THR A 24 16.91 -58.16 1.40
N GLN A 25 15.76 -57.46 1.45
CA GLN A 25 15.16 -56.96 2.68
C GLN A 25 13.65 -57.18 2.65
N ILE A 26 13.01 -57.31 3.82
CA ILE A 26 11.54 -57.47 3.96
C ILE A 26 10.83 -56.11 3.73
N PHE A 27 11.20 -55.40 2.66
CA PHE A 27 10.56 -54.17 2.22
C PHE A 27 9.70 -54.44 0.99
N ASP A 28 8.48 -54.87 1.26
CA ASP A 28 7.40 -54.90 0.27
C ASP A 28 6.37 -53.84 0.67
N ASN A 29 6.12 -52.87 -0.23
CA ASN A 29 5.16 -51.80 0.03
C ASN A 29 3.69 -52.21 -0.19
N ASN A 30 3.44 -53.46 -0.59
CA ASN A 30 2.13 -53.99 -0.92
C ASN A 30 1.58 -54.95 0.15
N THR A 31 2.45 -55.67 0.88
CA THR A 31 2.01 -56.57 1.98
C THR A 31 1.72 -55.82 3.29
N PRO A 32 0.73 -56.27 4.09
CA PRO A 32 0.47 -55.70 5.42
C PRO A 32 1.70 -55.71 6.34
N MET A 33 2.47 -56.80 6.34
CA MET A 33 3.68 -56.95 7.16
C MET A 33 4.80 -56.02 6.70
N GLY A 34 5.03 -55.88 5.39
CA GLY A 34 6.01 -54.94 4.86
C GLY A 34 5.66 -53.47 5.15
N LYS A 35 4.38 -53.11 5.06
CA LYS A 35 3.87 -51.78 5.50
C LYS A 35 4.07 -51.53 7.00
N PHE A 36 3.87 -52.54 7.84
CA PHE A 36 4.10 -52.46 9.28
C PHE A 36 5.58 -52.21 9.61
N VAL A 37 6.47 -53.06 9.08
CA VAL A 37 7.93 -52.93 9.28
C VAL A 37 8.44 -51.57 8.79
N GLN A 38 7.94 -51.09 7.64
CA GLN A 38 8.25 -49.75 7.14
C GLN A 38 7.85 -48.63 8.11
N THR A 39 6.67 -48.74 8.71
CA THR A 39 6.15 -47.74 9.66
C THR A 39 7.00 -47.73 10.92
N VAL A 40 7.33 -48.91 11.46
CA VAL A 40 8.19 -49.04 12.65
C VAL A 40 9.59 -48.47 12.39
N LEU A 41 10.23 -48.84 11.29
CA LEU A 41 11.57 -48.33 10.95
C LEU A 41 11.58 -46.83 10.65
N SER A 42 10.49 -46.31 10.07
CA SER A 42 10.33 -44.86 9.90
C SER A 42 10.19 -44.14 11.24
N GLY A 43 9.44 -44.72 12.18
CA GLY A 43 9.33 -44.25 13.55
C GLY A 43 10.69 -44.24 14.25
N ALA A 44 11.43 -45.34 14.19
CA ALA A 44 12.77 -45.44 14.76
C ALA A 44 13.75 -44.40 14.18
N ALA A 45 13.81 -44.26 12.85
CA ALA A 45 14.66 -43.27 12.21
C ALA A 45 14.28 -41.82 12.55
N GLN A 46 12.98 -41.55 12.74
CA GLN A 46 12.50 -40.25 13.17
C GLN A 46 12.89 -39.98 14.63
N LEU A 47 12.72 -40.95 15.52
CA LEU A 47 13.14 -40.88 16.92
C LEU A 47 14.65 -40.62 17.05
N GLU A 48 15.48 -41.36 16.32
CA GLU A 48 16.94 -41.13 16.30
C GLU A 48 17.29 -39.71 15.88
N ARG A 49 16.63 -39.20 14.83
CA ARG A 49 16.84 -37.83 14.36
C ARG A 49 16.47 -36.81 15.43
N GLU A 50 15.35 -37.01 16.11
CA GLU A 50 14.89 -36.12 17.18
C GLU A 50 15.84 -36.16 18.38
N MET A 51 16.29 -37.34 18.79
CA MET A 51 17.33 -37.50 19.83
C MET A 51 18.65 -36.83 19.46
N ILE A 52 19.10 -36.93 18.19
CA ILE A 52 20.30 -36.22 17.72
C ILE A 52 20.10 -34.71 17.81
N VAL A 53 18.94 -34.20 17.36
CA VAL A 53 18.63 -32.76 17.44
C VAL A 53 18.64 -32.28 18.89
N GLU A 54 18.03 -33.03 19.79
CA GLU A 54 18.01 -32.71 21.22
C GLU A 54 19.41 -32.73 21.83
N ARG A 55 20.21 -33.77 21.55
CA ARG A 55 21.60 -33.86 22.02
C ARG A 55 22.46 -32.72 21.50
N VAL A 56 22.32 -32.34 20.22
CA VAL A 56 23.04 -31.21 19.63
C VAL A 56 22.61 -29.90 20.27
N LYS A 57 21.31 -29.69 20.50
CA LYS A 57 20.80 -28.50 21.22
C LYS A 57 21.38 -28.41 22.62
N ASN A 58 21.37 -29.50 23.37
CA ASN A 58 21.93 -29.55 24.72
C ASN A 58 23.43 -29.25 24.71
N LYS A 59 24.19 -29.85 23.78
CA LYS A 59 25.62 -29.56 23.63
C LYS A 59 25.89 -28.09 23.29
N ILE A 60 25.07 -27.47 22.43
CA ILE A 60 25.17 -26.03 22.12
C ILE A 60 24.86 -25.18 23.36
N ALA A 61 23.80 -25.52 24.11
CA ALA A 61 23.45 -24.81 25.33
C ALA A 61 24.58 -24.88 26.36
N THR A 62 25.09 -26.07 26.67
CA THR A 62 26.21 -26.28 27.61
C THR A 62 27.48 -25.58 27.15
N SER A 63 27.79 -25.60 25.84
CA SER A 63 28.99 -24.91 25.33
C SER A 63 28.86 -23.39 25.44
N LYS A 64 27.65 -22.84 25.21
CA LYS A 64 27.38 -21.40 25.38
C LYS A 64 27.38 -20.99 26.86
N GLU A 65 26.91 -21.85 27.74
CA GLU A 65 27.02 -21.69 29.20
C GLU A 65 28.47 -21.63 29.65
N GLN A 66 29.35 -22.40 29.00
CA GLN A 66 30.81 -22.34 29.19
C GLN A 66 31.48 -21.15 28.47
N GLY A 67 30.70 -20.23 27.90
CA GLY A 67 31.21 -19.03 27.23
C GLY A 67 31.89 -19.28 25.89
N LEU A 68 31.69 -20.44 25.25
CA LEU A 68 32.28 -20.79 23.95
C LEU A 68 31.42 -20.31 22.78
N TRP A 69 32.09 -19.91 21.70
CA TRP A 69 31.44 -19.53 20.45
C TRP A 69 31.03 -20.76 19.63
N MET A 70 29.72 -20.98 19.51
CA MET A 70 29.12 -22.13 18.82
C MET A 70 28.72 -21.86 17.36
N GLY A 71 29.29 -20.82 16.74
CA GLY A 71 29.10 -20.50 15.32
C GLY A 71 27.95 -19.54 15.01
N GLY A 72 27.77 -19.28 13.71
CA GLY A 72 26.85 -18.27 13.17
C GLY A 72 27.59 -17.22 12.34
N THR A 73 26.93 -16.09 12.07
CA THR A 73 27.62 -14.95 11.46
C THR A 73 28.61 -14.36 12.46
N LEU A 74 29.88 -14.31 12.08
CA LEU A 74 30.94 -13.75 12.92
C LEU A 74 30.65 -12.26 13.24
N PRO A 75 30.63 -11.87 14.53
CA PRO A 75 30.48 -10.47 14.91
C PRO A 75 31.63 -9.62 14.35
N LEU A 76 31.33 -8.39 13.96
CA LEU A 76 32.36 -7.41 13.55
C LEU A 76 33.24 -7.10 14.77
N GLY A 77 34.55 -6.97 14.64
CA GLY A 77 35.42 -6.68 15.78
C GLY A 77 36.07 -7.92 16.42
N TYR A 78 35.63 -9.12 16.04
CA TYR A 78 36.18 -10.37 16.57
C TYR A 78 36.51 -11.37 15.46
N ASP A 79 37.61 -12.11 15.64
CA ASP A 79 37.96 -13.30 14.87
C ASP A 79 37.80 -14.55 15.74
N VAL A 80 37.67 -15.73 15.13
CA VAL A 80 37.49 -16.99 15.87
C VAL A 80 38.75 -17.82 15.78
N LYS A 81 39.26 -18.24 16.94
CA LYS A 81 40.31 -19.24 17.07
C LYS A 81 39.88 -20.24 18.14
N ASP A 82 39.91 -21.53 17.84
CA ASP A 82 39.56 -22.60 18.79
C ASP A 82 38.20 -22.45 19.51
N LYS A 83 37.20 -21.87 18.81
CA LYS A 83 35.85 -21.52 19.33
C LYS A 83 35.84 -20.41 20.39
N GLU A 84 36.89 -19.64 20.48
CA GLU A 84 36.97 -18.41 21.27
C GLU A 84 37.00 -17.20 20.34
N LEU A 85 36.37 -16.10 20.77
CA LEU A 85 36.35 -14.84 20.03
C LEU A 85 37.54 -14.00 20.50
N ILE A 86 38.43 -13.68 19.56
CA ILE A 86 39.62 -12.85 19.78
C ILE A 86 39.38 -11.49 19.16
N ILE A 87 39.74 -10.41 19.86
CA ILE A 87 39.55 -9.04 19.37
C ILE A 87 40.42 -8.80 18.12
N ASN A 88 39.79 -8.28 17.07
CA ASN A 88 40.48 -7.72 15.92
C ASN A 88 40.54 -6.20 16.06
N GLU A 89 41.71 -5.67 16.43
CA GLU A 89 41.94 -4.25 16.73
C GLU A 89 41.39 -3.27 15.69
N LYS A 90 41.56 -3.57 14.39
CA LYS A 90 41.10 -2.69 13.30
C LYS A 90 39.58 -2.59 13.28
N GLU A 91 38.91 -3.73 13.39
CA GLU A 91 37.46 -3.78 13.40
C GLU A 91 36.85 -3.35 14.74
N ALA A 92 37.54 -3.60 15.85
CA ALA A 92 37.13 -3.19 17.18
C ALA A 92 37.08 -1.65 17.30
N LYS A 93 38.03 -0.94 16.68
CA LYS A 93 37.97 0.53 16.54
C LYS A 93 36.71 0.99 15.81
N LEU A 94 36.34 0.30 14.73
CA LEU A 94 35.10 0.60 14.00
C LEU A 94 33.86 0.34 14.88
N VAL A 95 33.84 -0.75 15.65
CA VAL A 95 32.74 -1.04 16.59
C VAL A 95 32.62 0.06 17.64
N LYS A 96 33.73 0.49 18.27
CA LYS A 96 33.76 1.61 19.23
C LYS A 96 33.18 2.88 18.61
N HIS A 97 33.63 3.22 17.40
CA HIS A 97 33.12 4.37 16.65
C HIS A 97 31.60 4.27 16.35
N ILE A 98 31.10 3.08 16.00
CA ILE A 98 29.66 2.86 15.76
C ILE A 98 28.83 3.16 17.01
N PHE A 99 29.28 2.72 18.19
CA PHE A 99 28.56 2.96 19.44
C PHE A 99 28.56 4.45 19.81
N GLU A 100 29.71 5.13 19.70
CA GLU A 100 29.85 6.56 19.98
C GLU A 100 28.96 7.39 19.05
N ARG A 101 29.05 7.18 17.73
CA ARG A 101 28.22 7.88 16.75
C ARG A 101 26.75 7.58 16.90
N TYR A 102 26.37 6.37 17.34
CA TYR A 102 24.97 6.06 17.60
C TYR A 102 24.42 6.86 18.78
N ILE A 103 25.18 6.99 19.87
CA ILE A 103 24.79 7.76 21.05
C ILE A 103 24.56 9.23 20.68
N GLU A 104 25.38 9.78 19.79
CA GLU A 104 25.27 11.15 19.29
C GLU A 104 24.08 11.34 18.34
N LEU A 105 23.99 10.52 17.28
CA LEU A 105 22.98 10.68 16.21
C LEU A 105 21.58 10.24 16.64
N LYS A 106 21.48 9.25 17.54
CA LYS A 106 20.22 8.62 17.97
C LYS A 106 19.38 8.07 16.81
N SER A 107 20.02 7.71 15.68
CA SER A 107 19.35 7.26 14.45
C SER A 107 20.16 6.19 13.70
N MET A 108 19.69 4.94 13.75
CA MET A 108 20.37 3.79 13.11
C MET A 108 20.42 3.89 11.57
N ALA A 109 19.44 4.54 10.95
CA ALA A 109 19.37 4.67 9.49
C ALA A 109 20.31 5.76 8.96
N GLU A 110 20.53 6.79 9.76
CA GLU A 110 21.50 7.85 9.47
C GLU A 110 22.91 7.35 9.69
N LEU A 111 23.17 6.67 10.81
CA LEU A 111 24.44 6.01 11.07
C LEU A 111 24.83 5.04 9.95
N ALA A 112 23.89 4.22 9.46
CA ALA A 112 24.16 3.33 8.34
C ALA A 112 24.56 4.08 7.05
N ARG A 113 23.94 5.25 6.77
CA ARG A 113 24.30 6.08 5.61
C ARG A 113 25.68 6.72 5.78
N GLU A 114 25.95 7.25 6.96
CA GLU A 114 27.24 7.85 7.30
C GLU A 114 28.38 6.84 7.14
N LEU A 115 28.26 5.67 7.78
CA LEU A 115 29.27 4.60 7.68
C LEU A 115 29.52 4.17 6.23
N ASN A 116 28.47 4.01 5.43
CA ASN A 116 28.62 3.62 4.03
C ASN A 116 29.29 4.73 3.19
N SER A 117 28.99 6.01 3.47
CA SER A 117 29.59 7.16 2.79
C SER A 117 31.07 7.35 3.12
N GLN A 118 31.48 7.03 4.35
CA GLN A 118 32.88 7.01 4.78
C GLN A 118 33.65 5.77 4.28
N GLY A 119 33.00 4.87 3.54
CA GLY A 119 33.64 3.69 2.96
C GLY A 119 33.67 2.46 3.88
N TYR A 120 33.16 2.54 5.11
CA TYR A 120 33.11 1.39 6.00
C TYR A 120 32.19 0.29 5.47
N ARG A 121 32.58 -0.97 5.71
CA ARG A 121 31.84 -2.16 5.31
C ARG A 121 31.77 -3.15 6.47
N THR A 122 30.75 -4.01 6.43
CA THR A 122 30.67 -5.17 7.34
C THR A 122 31.51 -6.31 6.76
N LYS A 123 31.69 -7.40 7.53
CA LYS A 123 32.41 -8.59 7.04
C LYS A 123 31.81 -9.23 5.76
N SER A 124 30.55 -8.95 5.44
CA SER A 124 29.84 -9.61 4.33
C SER A 124 29.18 -8.65 3.32
N ASP A 125 28.84 -7.42 3.72
CA ASP A 125 28.00 -6.52 2.91
C ASP A 125 28.12 -5.04 3.38
N ILE A 126 27.36 -4.13 2.77
CA ILE A 126 27.16 -2.74 3.20
C ILE A 126 26.38 -2.65 4.53
N PHE A 127 26.52 -1.53 5.24
CA PHE A 127 25.75 -1.26 6.45
C PHE A 127 24.29 -0.96 6.12
N LYS A 128 23.37 -1.82 6.57
CA LYS A 128 21.93 -1.58 6.54
C LYS A 128 21.45 -1.21 7.95
N LYS A 129 20.31 -0.52 8.05
CA LYS A 129 19.68 -0.20 9.36
C LYS A 129 19.56 -1.44 10.26
N ALA A 130 19.16 -2.58 9.68
CA ALA A 130 19.02 -3.84 10.41
C ALA A 130 20.37 -4.37 10.94
N THR A 131 21.45 -4.21 10.16
CA THR A 131 22.78 -4.64 10.57
C THR A 131 23.32 -3.78 11.70
N VAL A 132 23.15 -2.45 11.61
CA VAL A 132 23.50 -1.51 12.68
C VAL A 132 22.73 -1.83 13.96
N ARG A 133 21.41 -2.07 13.86
CA ARG A 133 20.60 -2.51 15.00
C ARG A 133 21.18 -3.77 15.63
N ARG A 134 21.47 -4.80 14.81
CA ARG A 134 22.02 -6.07 15.29
C ARG A 134 23.35 -5.87 16.02
N ILE A 135 24.21 -4.97 15.56
CA ILE A 135 25.49 -4.66 16.24
C ILE A 135 25.22 -4.03 17.60
N ILE A 136 24.42 -2.96 17.65
CA ILE A 136 24.18 -2.20 18.88
C ILE A 136 23.46 -3.06 19.94
N THR A 137 22.52 -3.92 19.54
CA THR A 137 21.76 -4.76 20.48
C THR A 137 22.47 -6.05 20.88
N ASN A 138 23.65 -6.36 20.33
CA ASN A 138 24.30 -7.64 20.59
C ASN A 138 25.12 -7.58 21.89
N PRO A 139 24.82 -8.41 22.90
CA PRO A 139 25.53 -8.43 24.18
C PRO A 139 26.97 -8.98 24.07
N ILE A 140 27.37 -9.56 22.93
CA ILE A 140 28.75 -10.02 22.69
C ILE A 140 29.76 -8.87 22.84
N TYR A 141 29.38 -7.63 22.54
CA TYR A 141 30.29 -6.50 22.67
C TYR A 141 30.62 -6.11 24.12
N VAL A 142 29.83 -6.58 25.09
CA VAL A 142 30.06 -6.41 26.54
C VAL A 142 30.51 -7.71 27.21
N GLY A 143 31.03 -8.68 26.43
CA GLY A 143 31.55 -9.94 27.00
C GLY A 143 30.49 -10.99 27.30
N LYS A 144 29.23 -10.81 26.87
CA LYS A 144 28.12 -11.74 27.18
C LYS A 144 27.67 -12.54 25.94
N ILE A 145 27.35 -13.82 26.11
CA ILE A 145 26.81 -14.68 25.05
C ILE A 145 25.34 -14.95 25.30
N ARG A 146 24.49 -14.63 24.33
CA ARG A 146 23.05 -14.88 24.39
C ARG A 146 22.67 -16.26 23.88
N HIS A 147 21.84 -16.96 24.64
CA HIS A 147 21.13 -18.17 24.20
C HIS A 147 19.66 -18.10 24.61
N TYR A 148 18.78 -17.99 23.61
CA TYR A 148 17.36 -17.73 23.82
C TYR A 148 17.13 -16.44 24.64
N GLU A 149 16.59 -16.59 25.85
CA GLU A 149 16.26 -15.49 26.77
C GLU A 149 17.32 -15.30 27.85
N LYS A 150 18.31 -16.21 27.94
CA LYS A 150 19.39 -16.16 28.93
C LYS A 150 20.66 -15.58 28.32
N GLU A 151 21.40 -14.87 29.16
CA GLU A 151 22.73 -14.34 28.85
C GLU A 151 23.73 -14.98 29.80
N TYR A 152 24.85 -15.42 29.24
CA TYR A 152 25.94 -16.07 29.96
C TYR A 152 27.22 -15.26 29.79
N GLU A 153 28.14 -15.37 30.73
CA GLU A 153 29.47 -14.78 30.59
C GLU A 153 30.25 -15.50 29.49
N GLY A 154 30.71 -14.73 28.51
CA GLY A 154 31.57 -15.21 27.43
C GLY A 154 33.02 -15.25 27.89
N LYS A 155 33.81 -16.15 27.29
CA LYS A 155 35.26 -16.19 27.53
C LYS A 155 36.03 -15.08 26.81
N HIS A 156 35.35 -14.32 25.94
CA HIS A 156 35.98 -13.30 25.12
C HIS A 156 36.01 -11.95 25.81
N GLU A 157 37.04 -11.16 25.51
CA GLU A 157 37.18 -9.81 26.03
C GLU A 157 36.12 -8.86 25.45
N ALA A 158 35.59 -7.96 26.27
CA ALA A 158 34.62 -6.98 25.83
C ALA A 158 35.27 -5.83 25.03
N ILE A 159 34.70 -5.49 23.87
CA ILE A 159 35.13 -4.32 23.07
C ILE A 159 34.55 -3.01 23.63
N ILE A 160 33.36 -3.07 24.23
CA ILE A 160 32.58 -1.91 24.69
C ILE A 160 32.34 -2.03 26.20
N GLU A 161 32.50 -0.91 26.92
CA GLU A 161 32.13 -0.80 28.32
C GLU A 161 30.62 -0.99 28.53
N GLU A 162 30.26 -1.73 29.59
CA GLU A 162 28.85 -2.03 29.91
C GLU A 162 28.01 -0.75 30.03
N GLU A 163 28.54 0.32 30.63
CA GLU A 163 27.84 1.61 30.76
C GLU A 163 27.48 2.24 29.40
N LYS A 164 28.41 2.21 28.44
CA LYS A 164 28.16 2.76 27.09
C LYS A 164 27.12 1.92 26.35
N TRP A 165 27.15 0.60 26.54
CA TRP A 165 26.18 -0.31 25.94
C TRP A 165 24.77 -0.11 26.54
N GLN A 166 24.67 0.03 27.86
CA GLN A 166 23.41 0.32 28.55
C GLN A 166 22.79 1.64 28.08
N LYS A 167 23.58 2.71 28.00
CA LYS A 167 23.13 3.99 27.41
C LYS A 167 22.58 3.83 26.00
N ALA A 168 23.23 3.02 25.17
CA ALA A 168 22.74 2.71 23.82
C ALA A 168 21.41 1.93 23.84
N GLN A 169 21.24 0.96 24.75
CA GLN A 169 19.97 0.23 24.91
C GLN A 169 18.84 1.13 25.41
N GLU A 170 19.11 2.01 26.38
CA GLU A 170 18.13 2.97 26.88
C GLU A 170 17.63 3.89 25.78
N LEU A 171 18.52 4.39 24.91
CA LEU A 171 18.15 5.19 23.75
C LEU A 171 17.26 4.42 22.75
N ILE A 172 17.45 3.11 22.63
CA ILE A 172 16.59 2.25 21.80
C ILE A 172 15.21 2.08 22.44
N MET A 173 15.16 1.87 23.75
CA MET A 173 13.91 1.65 24.49
C MET A 173 13.07 2.92 24.59
N ASN A 174 13.72 4.05 24.86
CA ASN A 174 13.11 5.36 24.99
C ASN A 174 12.85 6.05 23.64
N GLN A 175 13.22 5.43 22.52
CA GLN A 175 12.92 5.97 21.21
C GLN A 175 11.39 5.99 21.02
N PRO A 176 10.76 7.18 20.90
CA PRO A 176 9.32 7.26 20.74
C PRO A 176 8.96 6.51 19.46
N TYR A 177 7.97 5.62 19.55
CA TYR A 177 7.40 4.99 18.37
C TYR A 177 6.88 6.10 17.46
N ARG A 178 7.68 6.47 16.46
CA ARG A 178 7.29 7.44 15.44
C ARG A 178 6.25 6.75 14.58
N LYS A 179 4.99 6.83 15.02
CA LYS A 179 3.83 6.59 14.17
C LYS A 179 4.00 7.53 12.99
N ALA A 180 4.37 6.97 11.84
CA ALA A 180 4.65 7.78 10.67
C ALA A 180 3.47 8.73 10.46
N LYS A 181 3.78 10.05 10.44
CA LYS A 181 2.82 11.15 10.32
C LYS A 181 2.30 11.17 8.87
N TYR A 182 1.62 10.10 8.50
CA TYR A 182 0.84 10.04 7.28
C TYR A 182 -0.36 10.94 7.55
N GLU A 183 -0.56 11.97 6.72
CA GLU A 183 -1.90 12.50 6.46
C GLU A 183 -2.83 11.27 6.38
N GLU A 184 -3.79 11.20 7.30
CA GLU A 184 -4.61 10.00 7.46
C GLU A 184 -5.33 9.68 6.16
N ALA A 185 -4.77 8.76 5.40
CA ALA A 185 -5.39 8.28 4.18
C ALA A 185 -6.68 7.56 4.56
N LEU A 186 -7.81 8.05 4.04
CA LEU A 186 -9.16 7.57 4.39
C LEU A 186 -9.25 6.04 4.27
N LEU A 187 -8.68 5.48 3.20
CA LEU A 187 -8.79 4.06 2.83
C LEU A 187 -7.60 3.21 3.27
N LYS A 188 -6.77 3.70 4.20
CA LYS A 188 -5.58 2.95 4.65
C LYS A 188 -5.98 1.60 5.24
N GLY A 189 -5.44 0.52 4.67
CA GLY A 189 -5.71 -0.85 5.11
C GLY A 189 -6.98 -1.48 4.54
N ILE A 190 -7.84 -0.68 3.89
CA ILE A 190 -9.08 -1.13 3.25
C ILE A 190 -8.87 -1.33 1.74
N ILE A 191 -8.09 -0.44 1.10
CA ILE A 191 -7.83 -0.51 -0.34
C ILE A 191 -6.75 -1.55 -0.70
N LYS A 192 -7.10 -2.46 -1.61
CA LYS A 192 -6.24 -3.55 -2.10
C LYS A 192 -6.22 -3.60 -3.62
N CYS A 193 -5.10 -4.03 -4.18
CA CYS A 193 -5.01 -4.36 -5.59
C CYS A 193 -5.63 -5.74 -5.83
N LYS A 194 -6.57 -5.88 -6.78
CA LYS A 194 -7.21 -7.18 -7.08
C LYS A 194 -6.21 -8.22 -7.56
N SER A 195 -5.26 -7.83 -8.43
CA SER A 195 -4.35 -8.77 -9.09
C SER A 195 -3.36 -9.43 -8.13
N CYS A 196 -2.87 -8.71 -7.11
CA CYS A 196 -1.89 -9.26 -6.17
C CYS A 196 -2.41 -9.36 -4.73
N ASN A 197 -3.66 -8.95 -4.46
CA ASN A 197 -4.31 -8.93 -3.14
C ASN A 197 -3.49 -8.25 -2.02
N VAL A 198 -2.66 -7.26 -2.39
CA VAL A 198 -1.81 -6.52 -1.46
C VAL A 198 -2.38 -5.12 -1.27
N ASN A 199 -2.27 -4.60 -0.04
CA ASN A 199 -2.70 -3.25 0.32
C ASN A 199 -2.02 -2.19 -0.56
N MET A 200 -2.77 -1.14 -0.91
CA MET A 200 -2.21 0.05 -1.56
C MET A 200 -1.90 1.13 -0.52
N THR A 201 -0.82 1.88 -0.76
CA THR A 201 -0.32 2.93 0.15
C THR A 201 -0.52 4.30 -0.48
N LEU A 202 -0.90 5.29 0.34
CA LEU A 202 -1.01 6.68 -0.09
C LEU A 202 0.38 7.27 -0.32
N THR A 203 0.59 7.84 -1.49
CA THR A 203 1.80 8.54 -1.93
C THR A 203 1.40 9.88 -2.53
N TYR A 204 2.37 10.79 -2.70
CA TYR A 204 2.11 12.08 -3.34
C TYR A 204 3.20 12.40 -4.35
N ALA A 205 2.80 13.04 -5.46
CA ALA A 205 3.72 13.71 -6.38
C ALA A 205 3.61 15.23 -6.16
N LYS A 206 4.75 15.91 -6.09
CA LYS A 206 4.80 17.38 -6.03
C LYS A 206 5.11 17.91 -7.42
N LYS A 207 4.28 18.82 -7.93
CA LYS A 207 4.59 19.62 -9.12
C LYS A 207 4.33 21.08 -8.78
N GLU A 208 5.35 21.91 -8.91
CA GLU A 208 5.34 23.32 -8.46
C GLU A 208 4.85 23.43 -7.01
N ASN A 209 3.72 24.13 -6.78
CA ASN A 209 3.10 24.33 -5.48
C ASN A 209 1.87 23.43 -5.24
N LYS A 210 1.63 22.43 -6.08
CA LYS A 210 0.48 21.50 -5.95
C LYS A 210 0.96 20.08 -5.59
N ARG A 211 0.30 19.47 -4.62
CA ARG A 211 0.49 18.06 -4.23
C ARG A 211 -0.64 17.21 -4.82
N TYR A 212 -0.28 16.19 -5.59
CA TYR A 212 -1.21 15.22 -6.15
C TYR A 212 -1.11 13.92 -5.36
N ARG A 213 -2.23 13.48 -4.76
CA ARG A 213 -2.30 12.28 -3.93
C ARG A 213 -2.72 11.05 -4.75
N TYR A 214 -2.03 9.94 -4.55
CA TYR A 214 -2.26 8.68 -5.25
C TYR A 214 -2.21 7.47 -4.31
N TYR A 215 -3.05 6.47 -4.51
CA TYR A 215 -2.84 5.14 -3.93
C TYR A 215 -2.00 4.29 -4.89
N VAL A 216 -0.92 3.70 -4.38
CA VAL A 216 0.01 2.86 -5.16
C VAL A 216 0.08 1.47 -4.55
N CYS A 217 0.04 0.44 -5.39
CA CYS A 217 0.23 -0.95 -4.96
C CYS A 217 1.60 -1.14 -4.29
N ASN A 218 1.64 -1.73 -3.09
CA ASN A 218 2.90 -1.92 -2.35
C ASN A 218 3.90 -2.84 -3.05
N ASN A 219 3.44 -3.85 -3.81
CA ASN A 219 4.35 -4.68 -4.60
C ASN A 219 5.02 -3.86 -5.69
N HIS A 220 4.26 -3.03 -6.40
CA HIS A 220 4.80 -2.11 -7.40
C HIS A 220 5.79 -1.11 -6.78
N LEU A 221 5.45 -0.52 -5.64
CA LEU A 221 6.31 0.43 -4.93
C LEU A 221 7.63 -0.19 -4.47
N ARG A 222 7.63 -1.48 -4.13
CA ARG A 222 8.81 -2.25 -3.70
C ARG A 222 9.60 -2.88 -4.85
N GLY A 223 9.22 -2.61 -6.11
CA GLY A 223 9.86 -3.22 -7.28
C GLY A 223 9.59 -4.73 -7.43
N LYS A 224 8.54 -5.26 -6.77
CA LYS A 224 8.09 -6.64 -6.96
C LYS A 224 7.09 -6.72 -8.11
N ASN A 225 7.07 -7.85 -8.80
CA ASN A 225 6.13 -8.07 -9.91
C ASN A 225 4.68 -7.97 -9.43
N CYS A 226 3.93 -7.12 -10.12
CA CYS A 226 2.48 -6.97 -9.99
C CYS A 226 1.94 -6.82 -11.40
N GLU A 227 1.16 -7.79 -11.85
CA GLU A 227 0.60 -7.86 -13.20
C GLU A 227 -0.53 -6.85 -13.41
N SER A 228 -1.02 -6.22 -12.34
CA SER A 228 -2.09 -5.24 -12.42
C SER A 228 -1.75 -4.11 -13.38
N VAL A 229 -2.70 -3.80 -14.27
CA VAL A 229 -2.63 -2.62 -15.14
C VAL A 229 -2.77 -1.31 -14.35
N ASN A 230 -3.51 -1.34 -13.23
CA ASN A 230 -3.87 -0.17 -12.41
C ASN A 230 -3.10 -0.13 -11.08
N ARG A 231 -1.76 -0.07 -11.18
CA ARG A 231 -0.85 -0.06 -10.02
C ARG A 231 -0.88 1.26 -9.24
N THR A 232 -1.38 2.33 -9.87
CA THR A 232 -1.48 3.68 -9.32
C THR A 232 -2.83 4.30 -9.67
N ILE A 233 -3.52 4.81 -8.64
CA ILE A 233 -4.85 5.39 -8.77
C ILE A 233 -4.94 6.73 -8.05
N VAL A 234 -5.71 7.68 -8.59
CA VAL A 234 -5.86 9.04 -8.01
C VAL A 234 -6.65 8.96 -6.70
N ALA A 235 -6.03 9.34 -5.57
CA ALA A 235 -6.64 9.15 -4.26
C ALA A 235 -7.97 9.91 -4.10
N GLY A 236 -8.02 11.17 -4.56
CA GLY A 236 -9.21 12.01 -4.38
C GLY A 236 -10.48 11.48 -5.05
N GLU A 237 -10.36 10.75 -6.17
CA GLU A 237 -11.52 10.19 -6.86
C GLU A 237 -12.02 8.93 -6.15
N VAL A 238 -11.10 8.05 -5.74
CA VAL A 238 -11.47 6.85 -4.96
C VAL A 238 -12.10 7.24 -3.64
N GLU A 239 -11.50 8.20 -2.93
CA GLU A 239 -12.03 8.68 -1.65
C GLU A 239 -13.44 9.25 -1.83
N LYS A 240 -13.69 10.02 -2.90
CA LYS A 240 -15.01 10.61 -3.19
C LYS A 240 -16.09 9.54 -3.39
N GLU A 241 -15.83 8.54 -4.23
CA GLU A 241 -16.82 7.49 -4.51
C GLU A 241 -17.08 6.59 -3.32
N VAL A 242 -16.02 6.27 -2.56
CA VAL A 242 -16.15 5.49 -1.32
C VAL A 242 -16.97 6.26 -0.27
N MET A 243 -16.76 7.58 -0.15
CA MET A 243 -17.56 8.45 0.73
C MET A 243 -19.04 8.50 0.30
N LYS A 244 -19.31 8.68 -1.00
CA LYS A 244 -20.67 8.67 -1.55
C LYS A 244 -21.38 7.34 -1.29
N ARG A 245 -20.66 6.23 -1.39
CA ARG A 245 -21.21 4.91 -1.07
C ARG A 245 -21.47 4.75 0.42
N ALA A 246 -20.57 5.24 1.27
CA ALA A 246 -20.79 5.24 2.72
C ALA A 246 -22.01 6.07 3.11
N GLU A 247 -22.22 7.24 2.49
CA GLU A 247 -23.42 8.07 2.66
C GLU A 247 -24.71 7.29 2.32
N GLN A 248 -24.76 6.64 1.15
CA GLN A 248 -25.91 5.82 0.74
C GLN A 248 -26.19 4.65 1.68
N LEU A 249 -25.15 4.04 2.25
CA LEU A 249 -25.29 2.95 3.22
C LEU A 249 -25.74 3.50 4.58
N TYR A 250 -25.22 4.64 5.00
CA TYR A 250 -25.58 5.31 6.25
C TYR A 250 -27.06 5.71 6.26
N GLU A 251 -27.57 6.28 5.15
CA GLU A 251 -28.99 6.62 5.00
C GLU A 251 -29.93 5.40 5.14
N LYS A 252 -29.47 4.21 4.73
CA LYS A 252 -30.21 2.95 4.86
C LYS A 252 -30.03 2.27 6.23
N TRP A 253 -28.98 2.62 6.98
CA TRP A 253 -28.56 1.89 8.18
C TRP A 253 -29.39 2.20 9.43
N GLY A 254 -30.28 3.21 9.36
CA GLY A 254 -31.45 3.25 10.23
C GLY A 254 -31.19 3.42 11.73
N GLU A 255 -30.16 4.17 12.14
CA GLU A 255 -30.07 4.68 13.51
C GLU A 255 -30.00 6.21 13.52
N LYS A 256 -30.83 6.83 14.37
CA LYS A 256 -30.88 8.27 14.63
C LYS A 256 -29.51 8.78 15.10
N ALA A 257 -28.75 9.38 14.20
CA ALA A 257 -27.67 10.30 14.54
C ALA A 257 -27.42 11.19 13.32
N GLU A 258 -27.55 12.51 13.48
CA GLU A 258 -27.06 13.60 12.61
C GLU A 258 -27.00 13.34 11.08
N GLU A 259 -27.64 14.19 10.26
CA GLU A 259 -27.49 14.12 8.80
C GLU A 259 -26.01 13.98 8.40
N TRP A 260 -25.70 13.11 7.41
CA TRP A 260 -24.32 12.85 6.93
C TRP A 260 -23.47 14.11 6.72
N LYS A 261 -24.13 15.18 6.28
CA LYS A 261 -23.54 16.51 6.01
C LYS A 261 -23.14 17.28 7.27
N ASN A 262 -23.73 16.97 8.42
CA ASN A 262 -23.48 17.62 9.70
C ASN A 262 -22.40 16.89 10.53
N LEU A 263 -22.00 15.68 10.12
CA LEU A 263 -20.91 14.94 10.74
C LEU A 263 -19.55 15.58 10.42
N SER A 264 -18.70 15.69 11.45
CA SER A 264 -17.31 16.11 11.25
C SER A 264 -16.56 15.10 10.39
N PHE A 265 -15.55 15.55 9.64
CA PHE A 265 -14.73 14.69 8.79
C PHE A 265 -14.07 13.52 9.54
N GLY A 266 -13.79 13.71 10.84
CA GLY A 266 -13.31 12.65 11.73
C GLY A 266 -14.35 11.54 11.95
N LYS A 267 -15.59 11.92 12.29
CA LYS A 267 -16.68 10.95 12.47
C LYS A 267 -17.02 10.24 11.15
N GLN A 268 -17.05 10.96 10.02
CA GLN A 268 -17.29 10.36 8.70
C GLN A 268 -16.26 9.26 8.37
N LYS A 269 -14.97 9.46 8.69
CA LYS A 269 -13.93 8.44 8.52
C LYS A 269 -14.19 7.18 9.32
N GLU A 270 -14.67 7.31 10.56
CA GLU A 270 -14.98 6.16 11.42
C GLU A 270 -16.15 5.36 10.85
N VAL A 271 -17.18 6.05 10.37
CA VAL A 271 -18.34 5.42 9.72
C VAL A 271 -17.91 4.69 8.45
N VAL A 272 -17.06 5.29 7.61
CA VAL A 272 -16.50 4.63 6.41
C VAL A 272 -15.76 3.35 6.78
N LYS A 273 -14.94 3.37 7.84
CA LYS A 273 -14.20 2.18 8.29
C LYS A 273 -15.10 1.07 8.83
N LYS A 274 -16.26 1.42 9.40
CA LYS A 274 -17.24 0.45 9.89
C LYS A 274 -18.07 -0.16 8.76
N LEU A 275 -18.58 0.67 7.85
CA LEU A 275 -19.50 0.23 6.80
C LEU A 275 -18.79 -0.41 5.59
N ILE A 276 -17.54 -0.04 5.33
CA ILE A 276 -16.80 -0.50 4.14
C ILE A 276 -15.68 -1.44 4.55
N LYS A 277 -15.88 -2.73 4.27
CA LYS A 277 -14.95 -3.81 4.64
C LYS A 277 -13.76 -3.93 3.68
N GLY A 278 -13.93 -3.52 2.43
CA GLY A 278 -12.86 -3.64 1.43
C GLY A 278 -13.09 -2.80 0.20
N VAL A 279 -11.99 -2.35 -0.41
CA VAL A 279 -12.01 -1.67 -1.71
C VAL A 279 -10.99 -2.38 -2.62
N MET A 280 -11.45 -3.06 -3.67
CA MET A 280 -10.59 -3.76 -4.61
C MET A 280 -10.41 -2.98 -5.91
N VAL A 281 -9.17 -2.65 -6.26
CA VAL A 281 -8.84 -1.99 -7.52
C VAL A 281 -8.65 -3.05 -8.61
N LYS A 282 -9.52 -3.03 -9.62
CA LYS A 282 -9.52 -3.86 -10.83
C LYS A 282 -8.95 -3.09 -12.03
N GLU A 283 -8.84 -3.77 -13.17
CA GLU A 283 -8.38 -3.18 -14.43
C GLU A 283 -9.42 -2.21 -15.02
N ASP A 284 -10.70 -2.55 -14.90
CA ASP A 284 -11.80 -1.77 -15.47
C ASP A 284 -12.49 -0.86 -14.45
N GLY A 285 -12.08 -0.88 -13.18
CA GLY A 285 -12.84 -0.22 -12.13
C GLY A 285 -12.35 -0.43 -10.70
N ILE A 286 -13.21 -0.04 -9.76
CA ILE A 286 -13.06 -0.30 -8.32
C ILE A 286 -14.29 -1.03 -7.82
N GLU A 287 -14.09 -2.07 -7.02
CA GLU A 287 -15.14 -2.74 -6.26
C GLU A 287 -15.12 -2.25 -4.83
N VAL A 288 -16.26 -1.76 -4.36
CA VAL A 288 -16.46 -1.38 -2.95
C VAL A 288 -17.32 -2.44 -2.30
N HIS A 289 -16.77 -3.10 -1.28
CA HIS A 289 -17.40 -4.20 -0.54
C HIS A 289 -17.93 -3.67 0.79
N SER A 290 -19.25 -3.76 0.99
CA SER A 290 -19.90 -3.58 2.29
C SER A 290 -20.36 -4.94 2.84
N GLU A 291 -21.02 -4.95 4.01
CA GLU A 291 -21.52 -6.21 4.63
C GLU A 291 -22.56 -6.94 3.80
N SER A 292 -23.31 -6.22 2.96
CA SER A 292 -24.52 -6.73 2.33
C SER A 292 -24.49 -6.65 0.80
N GLU A 293 -23.60 -5.85 0.21
CA GLU A 293 -23.61 -5.53 -1.22
C GLU A 293 -22.20 -5.25 -1.75
N GLU A 294 -21.91 -5.70 -2.98
CA GLU A 294 -20.72 -5.33 -3.74
C GLU A 294 -21.12 -4.37 -4.86
N LYS A 295 -20.41 -3.24 -4.99
CA LYS A 295 -20.66 -2.25 -6.06
C LYS A 295 -19.41 -2.02 -6.88
N PHE A 296 -19.51 -2.30 -8.18
CA PHE A 296 -18.47 -2.01 -9.16
C PHE A 296 -18.64 -0.60 -9.73
N ILE A 297 -17.52 0.14 -9.79
CA ILE A 297 -17.45 1.50 -10.30
C ILE A 297 -16.42 1.56 -11.43
N PRO A 298 -16.81 1.86 -12.68
CA PRO A 298 -15.90 1.81 -13.82
C PRO A 298 -14.87 2.95 -13.82
N MET A 299 -13.72 2.68 -14.43
CA MET A 299 -12.60 3.63 -14.53
C MET A 299 -12.14 3.83 -15.98
N LYS A 300 -11.58 5.01 -16.29
CA LYS A 300 -10.90 5.32 -17.56
C LYS A 300 -9.44 5.68 -17.33
N LYS A 301 -8.60 5.13 -18.20
CA LYS A 301 -7.16 5.40 -18.22
C LYS A 301 -6.86 6.64 -19.06
N LYS A 302 -6.18 7.63 -18.48
CA LYS A 302 -5.67 8.81 -19.19
C LYS A 302 -4.15 8.88 -18.99
N GLY A 303 -3.40 8.30 -19.92
CA GLY A 303 -1.96 8.06 -19.78
C GLY A 303 -1.66 7.03 -18.69
N ASN A 304 -0.65 7.27 -17.83
CA ASN A 304 -0.35 6.42 -16.66
C ASN A 304 -1.28 6.65 -15.46
N LYS A 305 -2.34 7.47 -15.60
CA LYS A 305 -3.27 7.82 -14.53
C LYS A 305 -4.61 7.11 -14.73
N CYS A 306 -5.06 6.41 -13.70
CA CYS A 306 -6.38 5.79 -13.64
C CYS A 306 -7.35 6.74 -12.95
N THR A 307 -8.45 7.06 -13.63
CA THR A 307 -9.43 8.07 -13.25
C THR A 307 -10.81 7.38 -13.14
N ILE A 308 -11.57 7.60 -12.07
CA ILE A 308 -12.92 7.02 -11.95
C ILE A 308 -13.89 7.76 -12.87
N VAL A 309 -14.71 7.01 -13.60
CA VAL A 309 -15.75 7.55 -14.46
C VAL A 309 -17.06 7.52 -13.68
N GLU A 310 -17.51 8.70 -13.24
CA GLU A 310 -18.89 8.87 -12.80
C GLU A 310 -19.84 8.46 -13.95
N PRO A 311 -20.96 7.76 -13.67
CA PRO A 311 -22.02 7.62 -14.66
C PRO A 311 -22.43 9.03 -15.12
N GLU A 312 -22.55 9.17 -16.42
CA GLU A 312 -22.34 10.40 -17.17
C GLU A 312 -23.19 11.59 -16.71
N GLY A 313 -22.50 12.73 -16.53
CA GLY A 313 -23.16 14.01 -16.28
C GLY A 313 -22.24 15.18 -15.98
N LYS A 314 -20.99 15.22 -16.49
CA LYS A 314 -20.18 16.45 -16.34
C LYS A 314 -20.81 17.53 -17.22
N THR A 315 -21.56 18.42 -16.58
CA THR A 315 -22.04 19.67 -17.19
C THR A 315 -20.87 20.36 -17.86
N ASN A 316 -21.04 20.74 -19.12
CA ASN A 316 -20.03 21.53 -19.78
C ASN A 316 -20.18 22.91 -19.14
N ASN A 317 -19.30 23.23 -18.18
CA ASN A 317 -19.38 24.46 -17.39
C ASN A 317 -19.52 25.71 -18.27
N ALA A 318 -19.01 25.70 -19.51
CA ALA A 318 -19.22 26.78 -20.45
C ALA A 318 -20.65 26.84 -21.03
N LEU A 319 -21.27 25.69 -21.36
CA LEU A 319 -22.67 25.63 -21.80
C LEU A 319 -23.62 26.00 -20.67
N LEU A 320 -23.41 25.46 -19.48
CA LEU A 320 -24.24 25.76 -18.31
C LEU A 320 -24.20 27.25 -17.97
N LYS A 321 -23.00 27.84 -17.88
CA LYS A 321 -22.84 29.28 -17.64
C LYS A 321 -23.48 30.12 -18.75
N ALA A 322 -23.47 29.66 -20.00
CA ALA A 322 -24.09 30.38 -21.10
C ALA A 322 -25.63 30.37 -21.02
N VAL A 323 -26.25 29.22 -20.73
CA VAL A 323 -27.71 29.11 -20.55
C VAL A 323 -28.17 29.94 -19.35
N VAL A 324 -27.46 29.88 -18.22
CA VAL A 324 -27.77 30.69 -17.03
C VAL A 324 -27.66 32.18 -17.33
N ARG A 325 -26.59 32.63 -18.02
CA ARG A 325 -26.42 34.03 -18.42
C ARG A 325 -27.52 34.49 -19.37
N ALA A 326 -27.94 33.65 -20.32
CA ALA A 326 -29.01 33.98 -21.26
C ALA A 326 -30.32 34.31 -20.52
N HIS A 327 -30.71 33.46 -19.56
CA HIS A 327 -31.91 33.68 -18.75
C HIS A 327 -31.77 34.90 -17.83
N LEU A 328 -30.61 35.07 -17.19
CA LEU A 328 -30.36 36.19 -16.28
C LEU A 328 -30.36 37.53 -17.02
N TRP A 329 -29.73 37.62 -18.19
CA TRP A 329 -29.72 38.85 -18.98
C TRP A 329 -31.07 39.17 -19.59
N LYS A 330 -31.83 38.16 -20.03
CA LYS A 330 -33.22 38.37 -20.48
C LYS A 330 -34.07 38.98 -19.37
N ARG A 331 -34.02 38.38 -18.17
CA ARG A 331 -34.72 38.88 -16.99
C ARG A 331 -34.32 40.31 -16.64
N GLN A 332 -33.02 40.64 -16.66
CA GLN A 332 -32.55 41.99 -16.37
C GLN A 332 -32.97 43.04 -17.42
N LEU A 333 -33.15 42.65 -18.67
CA LEU A 333 -33.69 43.53 -19.72
C LEU A 333 -35.20 43.71 -19.56
N GLU A 334 -35.94 42.65 -19.20
CA GLU A 334 -37.38 42.69 -18.95
C GLU A 334 -37.73 43.49 -17.68
N GLU A 335 -36.94 43.35 -16.62
CA GLU A 335 -37.07 44.13 -15.37
C GLU A 335 -36.63 45.60 -15.53
N GLY A 336 -36.19 46.02 -16.72
CA GLY A 336 -35.79 47.40 -17.00
C GLY A 336 -34.47 47.83 -16.34
N LYS A 337 -33.72 46.89 -15.73
CA LYS A 337 -32.40 47.16 -15.11
C LYS A 337 -31.38 47.68 -16.13
N TYR A 338 -31.54 47.31 -17.39
CA TYR A 338 -30.81 47.89 -18.52
C TYR A 338 -31.80 48.21 -19.64
N ARG A 339 -31.72 49.41 -20.22
CA ARG A 339 -32.64 49.89 -21.27
C ARG A 339 -32.38 49.24 -22.63
N SER A 340 -31.15 48.76 -22.85
CA SER A 340 -30.79 48.09 -24.10
C SER A 340 -29.62 47.12 -23.94
N VAL A 341 -29.46 46.23 -24.93
CA VAL A 341 -28.30 45.32 -25.01
C VAL A 341 -26.98 46.10 -25.09
N LYS A 342 -26.98 47.33 -25.62
CA LYS A 342 -25.79 48.20 -25.71
C LYS A 342 -25.36 48.68 -24.32
N GLU A 343 -26.31 49.02 -23.46
CA GLU A 343 -26.05 49.42 -22.07
C GLU A 343 -25.55 48.24 -21.23
N LEU A 344 -26.18 47.07 -21.38
CA LEU A 344 -25.73 45.82 -20.75
C LEU A 344 -24.28 45.47 -21.16
N SER A 345 -23.94 45.66 -22.44
CA SER A 345 -22.59 45.46 -22.98
C SER A 345 -21.55 46.36 -22.32
N ALA A 346 -21.85 47.65 -22.20
CA ALA A 346 -20.96 48.62 -21.58
C ALA A 346 -20.70 48.32 -20.09
N LYS A 347 -21.72 47.84 -19.35
CA LYS A 347 -21.59 47.54 -17.92
C LYS A 347 -20.87 46.23 -17.62
N ILE A 348 -21.08 45.19 -18.43
CA ILE A 348 -20.49 43.86 -18.20
C ILE A 348 -19.13 43.72 -18.91
N ASN A 349 -18.74 44.70 -19.75
CA ASN A 349 -17.52 44.68 -20.55
C ASN A 349 -17.43 43.43 -21.46
N ILE A 350 -18.55 43.10 -22.10
CA ILE A 350 -18.65 42.01 -23.08
C ILE A 350 -19.23 42.60 -24.36
N GLY A 351 -18.61 42.33 -25.51
CA GLY A 351 -19.07 42.86 -26.80
C GLY A 351 -20.53 42.52 -27.13
N THR A 352 -21.25 43.47 -27.73
CA THR A 352 -22.69 43.38 -28.06
C THR A 352 -23.04 42.11 -28.85
N ARG A 353 -22.24 41.74 -29.85
CA ARG A 353 -22.40 40.51 -30.65
C ARG A 353 -22.40 39.25 -29.78
N ARG A 354 -21.55 39.21 -28.76
CA ARG A 354 -21.43 38.04 -27.86
C ARG A 354 -22.63 37.93 -26.93
N ILE A 355 -23.16 39.07 -26.47
CA ILE A 355 -24.38 39.10 -25.65
C ILE A 355 -25.58 38.64 -26.46
N GLN A 356 -25.76 39.15 -27.68
CA GLN A 356 -26.83 38.72 -28.59
C GLN A 356 -26.77 37.22 -28.87
N GLN A 357 -25.57 36.66 -29.11
CA GLN A 357 -25.38 35.22 -29.29
C GLN A 357 -25.82 34.40 -28.06
N ILE A 358 -25.54 34.87 -26.85
CA ILE A 358 -25.92 34.15 -25.63
C ILE A 358 -27.43 34.31 -25.37
N LEU A 359 -28.01 35.48 -25.58
CA LEU A 359 -29.45 35.71 -25.42
C LEU A 359 -30.30 34.78 -26.30
N ARG A 360 -29.80 34.40 -27.49
CA ARG A 360 -30.45 33.42 -28.37
C ARG A 360 -30.63 32.03 -27.74
N LEU A 361 -29.82 31.68 -26.74
CA LEU A 361 -29.95 30.39 -26.04
C LEU A 361 -31.27 30.28 -25.27
N ASN A 362 -31.97 31.40 -25.00
CA ASN A 362 -33.31 31.37 -24.43
C ASN A 362 -34.34 30.67 -25.35
N TYR A 363 -34.07 30.58 -26.66
CA TYR A 363 -34.95 29.93 -27.63
C TYR A 363 -34.61 28.46 -27.89
N LEU A 364 -33.66 27.88 -27.13
CA LEU A 364 -33.42 26.44 -27.17
C LEU A 364 -34.67 25.66 -26.75
N ALA A 365 -34.86 24.50 -27.37
CA ALA A 365 -35.92 23.57 -27.00
C ALA A 365 -35.77 23.17 -25.51
N PRO A 366 -36.88 23.04 -24.75
CA PRO A 366 -36.85 22.74 -23.32
C PRO A 366 -36.01 21.52 -22.97
N LYS A 367 -36.12 20.46 -23.79
CA LYS A 367 -35.36 19.21 -23.60
C LYS A 367 -33.85 19.42 -23.67
N ILE A 368 -33.38 20.26 -24.58
CA ILE A 368 -31.95 20.57 -24.74
C ILE A 368 -31.44 21.36 -23.54
N LYS A 369 -32.24 22.31 -23.03
CA LYS A 369 -31.90 23.06 -21.81
C LYS A 369 -31.82 22.13 -20.60
N GLU A 370 -32.80 21.26 -20.42
CA GLU A 370 -32.79 20.26 -19.35
C GLU A 370 -31.57 19.37 -19.42
N ASP A 371 -31.19 18.91 -20.61
CA ASP A 371 -30.03 18.04 -20.77
C ASP A 371 -28.71 18.79 -20.54
N ILE A 372 -28.61 20.08 -20.86
CA ILE A 372 -27.45 20.91 -20.49
C ILE A 372 -27.37 21.11 -18.97
N VAL A 373 -28.49 21.40 -18.32
CA VAL A 373 -28.55 21.62 -16.85
C VAL A 373 -28.24 20.34 -16.09
N ASN A 374 -28.79 19.21 -16.53
CA ASN A 374 -28.61 17.91 -15.91
C ASN A 374 -27.33 17.18 -16.37
N GLY A 375 -26.53 17.81 -17.24
CA GLY A 375 -25.29 17.22 -17.76
C GLY A 375 -25.48 16.06 -18.73
N ARG A 376 -26.70 15.81 -19.22
CA ARG A 376 -27.10 14.78 -20.20
C ARG A 376 -26.95 15.22 -21.67
N GLN A 377 -26.36 16.39 -21.92
CA GLN A 377 -26.10 16.92 -23.27
C GLN A 377 -25.27 15.94 -24.14
N LEU A 378 -25.43 15.97 -25.47
CA LEU A 378 -24.65 15.08 -26.35
C LEU A 378 -23.14 15.29 -26.26
N ARG A 379 -22.40 14.18 -26.29
CA ARG A 379 -20.93 14.16 -26.33
C ARG A 379 -20.43 14.91 -27.57
N GLY A 380 -19.81 16.06 -27.36
CA GLY A 380 -19.25 16.90 -28.41
C GLY A 380 -19.93 18.26 -28.57
N LEU A 381 -21.11 18.48 -27.96
CA LEU A 381 -21.81 19.76 -28.01
C LEU A 381 -20.97 20.86 -27.34
N LYS A 382 -20.58 21.86 -28.13
CA LYS A 382 -19.86 23.06 -27.70
C LYS A 382 -20.74 24.28 -27.89
N LEU A 383 -20.39 25.36 -27.20
CA LEU A 383 -21.06 26.65 -27.35
C LEU A 383 -20.94 27.24 -28.77
N ALA A 384 -19.95 26.79 -29.56
CA ALA A 384 -19.82 27.17 -30.96
C ALA A 384 -20.95 26.59 -31.82
N ASP A 385 -21.41 25.38 -31.50
CA ASP A 385 -22.45 24.66 -32.25
C ASP A 385 -23.85 25.27 -32.03
N LEU A 386 -23.99 26.06 -30.95
CA LEU A 386 -25.22 26.78 -30.57
C LEU A 386 -25.23 28.24 -31.07
N ARG A 387 -24.35 28.63 -32.01
CA ARG A 387 -24.33 29.99 -32.58
C ARG A 387 -25.49 30.23 -33.56
N GLU A 388 -25.88 29.19 -34.28
CA GLU A 388 -26.92 29.22 -35.32
C GLU A 388 -27.97 28.16 -35.00
N ILE A 389 -28.94 28.53 -34.18
CA ILE A 389 -30.01 27.64 -33.72
C ILE A 389 -31.23 27.83 -34.64
N PRO A 390 -31.78 26.77 -35.24
CA PRO A 390 -33.04 26.84 -35.99
C PRO A 390 -34.19 27.38 -35.12
N MET A 391 -35.13 28.11 -35.71
CA MET A 391 -36.26 28.70 -34.96
C MET A 391 -37.24 27.64 -34.43
N LEU A 392 -37.43 26.54 -35.18
CA LEU A 392 -38.36 25.47 -34.81
C LEU A 392 -37.68 24.46 -33.87
N TRP A 393 -38.33 24.14 -32.74
CA TRP A 393 -37.80 23.16 -31.78
C TRP A 393 -37.65 21.75 -32.38
N SER A 394 -38.53 21.35 -33.30
CA SER A 394 -38.42 20.07 -34.02
C SER A 394 -37.12 19.97 -34.83
N GLU A 395 -36.73 21.04 -35.52
CA GLU A 395 -35.46 21.12 -36.26
C GLU A 395 -34.25 21.14 -35.32
N GLN A 396 -34.36 21.81 -34.17
CA GLN A 396 -33.32 21.75 -33.15
C GLN A 396 -33.10 20.32 -32.63
N MET A 397 -34.17 19.59 -32.34
CA MET A 397 -34.09 18.20 -31.89
C MET A 397 -33.52 17.29 -32.97
N LYS A 398 -33.92 17.45 -34.24
CA LYS A 398 -33.32 16.75 -35.38
C LYS A 398 -31.82 17.02 -35.50
N ARG A 399 -31.42 18.29 -35.43
CA ARG A 399 -30.02 18.71 -35.59
C ARG A 399 -29.11 18.23 -34.47
N PHE A 400 -29.56 18.31 -33.22
CA PHE A 400 -28.71 18.00 -32.06
C PHE A 400 -28.85 16.56 -31.59
N TYR A 401 -30.03 15.94 -31.70
CA TYR A 401 -30.29 14.60 -31.16
C TYR A 401 -30.52 13.53 -32.24
N ARG A 402 -30.50 13.87 -33.53
CA ARG A 402 -30.78 12.94 -34.66
C ARG A 402 -32.07 12.13 -34.47
N LEU A 403 -33.03 12.70 -33.74
CA LEU A 403 -34.36 12.12 -33.60
C LEU A 403 -35.11 12.42 -34.90
N THR A 404 -35.41 11.39 -35.68
CA THR A 404 -36.24 11.45 -36.90
C THR A 404 -37.63 11.99 -36.61
#